data_AF-L1NEQ5-F1
#
_entry.id   AF-L1NEQ5-F1
#
_cell.length_a   1.000
_cell.length_b   1.000
_cell.length_c   1.000
_cell.angle_alpha   90.00
_cell.angle_beta   90.00
_cell.angle_gamma   90.00
#
_symmetry.space_group_name_H-M   'P 1'
#
loop_
_entity.id
_entity.type
_entity.pdbx_description
1 polymer ?
#
loop_
_entity_poly.entity_id
_entity_poly.type
_entity_poly.pdbx_seq_one_letter_code
_entity_poly.pdbx_strand_id
1 'polypeptide(L)'
;MERLNRFTHERKEYSASTNGLLLHEGIFYVSVRVSDTFFLAAFDVQTGKFVWHIPWDGWDIESIHIIGDRMIAYSQGKVYIYGWEESSGVPKARECKDKI
;
A
#
# COMPACT_ATOMS: atom_id res chain seq x y z
N MET A 1 -3.57 18.87 6.80
CA MET A 1 -2.90 18.30 7.97
C MET A 1 -3.50 16.91 8.18
N GLU A 2 -2.78 15.86 7.83
CA GLU A 2 -3.26 14.48 8.01
C GLU A 2 -3.40 14.17 9.52
N ARG A 3 -4.47 13.47 9.88
CA ARG A 3 -4.72 13.07 11.27
C ARG A 3 -3.94 11.79 11.57
N LEU A 4 -2.83 11.92 12.29
CA LEU A 4 -2.10 10.78 12.85
C LEU A 4 -2.84 10.28 14.10
N ASN A 5 -3.30 9.02 14.07
CA ASN A 5 -3.84 8.35 15.24
C ASN A 5 -2.69 7.87 16.12
N ARG A 6 -2.66 8.26 17.39
CA ARG A 6 -1.62 7.85 18.35
C ARG A 6 -2.10 6.66 19.17
N PHE A 7 -1.20 5.71 19.43
CA PHE A 7 -1.49 4.52 20.24
C PHE A 7 -0.22 4.01 20.94
N THR A 8 -0.41 3.19 21.99
CA THR A 8 0.70 2.58 22.73
C THR A 8 0.72 1.07 22.52
N HIS A 9 1.88 0.53 22.18
CA HIS A 9 2.13 -0.91 22.07
C HIS A 9 3.47 -1.24 22.72
N GLU A 10 3.53 -2.30 23.55
CA GLU A 10 4.75 -2.68 24.28
C GLU A 10 5.42 -1.53 25.06
N ARG A 11 4.61 -0.67 25.69
CA ARG A 11 5.06 0.54 26.42
C ARG A 11 5.76 1.60 25.55
N LYS A 12 5.72 1.47 24.23
CA LYS A 12 6.20 2.46 23.26
C LYS A 12 5.01 3.13 22.56
N GLU A 13 5.13 4.43 22.33
CA GLU A 13 4.14 5.20 21.60
C GLU A 13 4.41 5.13 20.09
N TYR A 14 3.32 4.99 19.33
CA TYR A 14 3.30 4.95 17.88
C TYR A 14 2.26 5.93 17.34
N SER A 15 2.47 6.36 16.10
CA SER A 15 1.46 7.07 15.32
C SER A 15 1.11 6.24 14.09
N ALA A 16 -0.12 6.36 13.60
CA ALA A 16 -0.51 5.77 12.32
C ALA A 16 -1.37 6.73 11.50
N SER A 17 -1.09 6.79 10.20
CA SER A 17 -1.98 7.38 9.21
C SER A 17 -2.24 6.36 8.11
N THR A 18 -3.41 6.52 7.49
CA THR A 18 -3.81 5.74 6.33
C THR A 18 -4.43 6.66 5.32
N ASN A 19 -4.02 6.54 4.06
CA ASN A 19 -4.62 7.26 2.95
C ASN A 19 -5.19 6.25 1.95
N GLY A 20 -6.47 6.40 1.62
CA GLY A 20 -7.15 5.55 0.65
C GLY A 20 -6.81 5.98 -0.77
N LEU A 21 -6.32 5.06 -1.59
CA LEU A 21 -5.76 5.40 -2.91
C LEU A 21 -6.65 4.92 -4.06
N LEU A 22 -7.15 3.69 -3.99
CA LEU A 22 -7.90 3.08 -5.08
C LEU A 22 -8.82 1.97 -4.57
N LEU A 23 -10.06 1.94 -5.06
CA LEU A 23 -10.95 0.77 -4.98
C LEU A 23 -11.04 0.13 -6.37
N HIS A 24 -10.63 -1.12 -6.48
CA HIS A 24 -10.65 -1.86 -7.75
C HIS A 24 -11.01 -3.32 -7.50
N GLU A 25 -12.05 -3.81 -8.18
CA GLU A 25 -12.51 -5.21 -8.09
C GLU A 25 -12.76 -5.71 -6.66
N GLY A 26 -13.27 -4.85 -5.79
CA GLY A 26 -13.54 -5.19 -4.38
C GLY A 26 -12.30 -5.17 -3.48
N ILE A 27 -11.14 -4.78 -4.01
CA ILE A 27 -9.90 -4.58 -3.25
C ILE A 27 -9.64 -3.10 -3.05
N PHE A 28 -9.41 -2.69 -1.81
CA PHE A 28 -9.07 -1.32 -1.44
C PHE A 28 -7.57 -1.20 -1.13
N TYR A 29 -6.89 -0.37 -1.90
CA TYR A 29 -5.45 -0.14 -1.80
C TYR A 29 -5.19 1.14 -0.99
N VAL A 30 -4.27 1.05 -0.04
CA VAL A 30 -3.98 2.15 0.89
C VAL A 30 -2.48 2.39 1.06
N SER A 31 -2.12 3.65 1.27
CA SER A 31 -0.85 4.00 1.94
C SER A 31 -1.07 3.85 3.44
N VAL A 32 -0.17 3.14 4.12
CA VAL A 32 -0.16 3.06 5.59
C VAL A 32 1.19 3.55 6.09
N ARG A 33 1.16 4.49 7.02
CA ARG A 33 2.34 4.93 7.77
C ARG A 33 2.16 4.54 9.21
N VAL A 34 3.16 3.88 9.79
CA VAL A 34 3.26 3.61 11.23
C VAL A 34 4.57 4.20 11.74
N SER A 35 4.48 5.30 12.48
CA SER A 35 5.62 6.13 12.86
C SER A 35 6.43 6.54 11.61
N ASP A 36 7.64 6.01 11.44
CA ASP A 36 8.52 6.30 10.30
C ASP A 36 8.62 5.13 9.31
N THR A 37 7.74 4.13 9.44
CA THR A 37 7.68 2.98 8.54
C THR A 37 6.47 3.09 7.63
N PHE A 38 6.67 2.86 6.33
CA PHE A 38 5.63 2.95 5.32
C PHE A 38 5.30 1.57 4.75
N PHE A 39 4.04 1.40 4.37
CA PHE A 39 3.53 0.18 3.77
C PHE A 39 2.53 0.50 2.66
N LEU A 40 2.55 -0.33 1.63
CA LEU A 40 1.41 -0.50 0.73
C LEU A 40 0.62 -1.71 1.20
N ALA A 41 -0.69 -1.53 1.40
CA ALA A 41 -1.58 -2.62 1.78
C ALA A 41 -2.83 -2.69 0.91
N ALA A 42 -3.39 -3.90 0.83
CA ALA A 42 -4.63 -4.20 0.16
C ALA A 42 -5.63 -4.86 1.12
N PHE A 43 -6.87 -4.39 1.09
CA PHE A 43 -7.97 -4.91 1.89
C PHE A 43 -9.08 -5.45 1.00
N ASP A 44 -9.66 -6.58 1.38
CA ASP A 44 -10.93 -7.02 0.83
C ASP A 44 -12.05 -6.20 1.49
N VAL A 45 -12.84 -5.47 0.70
CA VAL A 45 -13.86 -4.56 1.25
C VAL A 45 -15.08 -5.28 1.82
N GLN A 46 -15.31 -6.53 1.43
CA GLN A 46 -16.46 -7.31 1.94
C GLN A 46 -16.18 -7.81 3.35
N THR A 47 -14.96 -8.28 3.58
CA THR A 47 -14.54 -8.90 4.84
C THR A 47 -13.81 -7.95 5.78
N GLY A 48 -13.30 -6.82 5.25
CA GLY A 48 -12.46 -5.87 5.99
C GLY A 48 -11.09 -6.43 6.38
N LYS A 49 -10.68 -7.55 5.78
CA LYS A 49 -9.40 -8.22 6.12
C LYS A 49 -8.30 -7.80 5.17
N PHE A 50 -7.08 -7.74 5.70
CA PHE A 50 -5.89 -7.60 4.88
C PHE A 50 -5.77 -8.81 3.95
N VAL A 51 -5.50 -8.52 2.69
CA VAL A 51 -5.14 -9.55 1.73
C VAL A 51 -3.63 -9.69 1.63
N TRP A 52 -2.93 -8.56 1.64
CA TRP A 52 -1.48 -8.49 1.76
C TRP A 52 -1.04 -7.08 2.16
N HIS A 53 0.22 -6.98 2.57
CA HIS A 53 0.94 -5.73 2.75
C HIS A 53 2.42 -5.95 2.40
N ILE A 54 3.08 -4.92 1.89
CA ILE A 54 4.52 -4.91 1.65
C ILE A 54 5.17 -3.70 2.32
N PRO A 55 6.39 -3.84 2.87
CA PRO A 55 7.19 -2.69 3.28
C PRO A 55 7.44 -1.76 2.08
N TRP A 56 7.38 -0.47 2.33
CA TRP A 56 7.61 0.58 1.36
C TRP A 56 8.77 1.45 1.84
N ASP A 57 9.80 1.61 1.02
CA ASP A 57 11.02 2.37 1.37
C ASP A 57 10.93 3.86 1.00
N GLY A 58 9.83 4.27 0.39
CA GLY A 58 9.54 5.65 0.05
C GLY A 58 8.76 6.40 1.14
N TRP A 59 8.04 7.43 0.71
CA TRP A 59 7.14 8.20 1.55
C TRP A 59 5.71 7.72 1.38
N ASP A 60 4.75 8.46 1.93
CA ASP A 60 3.34 8.22 1.65
C ASP A 60 3.11 8.07 0.14
N ILE A 61 2.34 7.05 -0.23
CA ILE A 61 2.00 6.79 -1.62
C ILE A 61 0.93 7.80 -2.00
N GLU A 62 1.16 8.51 -3.09
CA GLU A 62 0.32 9.61 -3.55
C GLU A 62 -0.78 9.11 -4.49
N SER A 63 -0.48 8.13 -5.33
CA SER A 63 -1.47 7.50 -6.20
C SER A 63 -1.12 6.06 -6.56
N ILE A 64 -2.17 5.31 -6.89
CA ILE A 64 -2.08 3.96 -7.47
C ILE A 64 -2.97 3.90 -8.69
N HIS A 65 -2.45 3.30 -9.75
CA HIS A 65 -3.18 3.00 -10.98
C HIS A 65 -3.02 1.52 -11.32
N ILE A 66 -4.09 0.89 -11.79
CA ILE A 66 -4.05 -0.48 -12.31
C ILE A 66 -4.30 -0.41 -13.82
N ILE A 67 -3.38 -0.97 -14.60
CA ILE A 67 -3.45 -1.03 -16.06
C ILE A 67 -3.16 -2.46 -16.49
N GLY A 68 -4.19 -3.17 -16.94
CA GLY A 68 -4.07 -4.59 -17.29
C GLY A 68 -3.60 -5.42 -16.09
N ASP A 69 -2.46 -6.08 -16.25
CA ASP A 69 -1.84 -6.94 -15.24
C ASP A 69 -0.72 -6.23 -14.44
N ARG A 70 -0.73 -4.89 -14.42
CA ARG A 70 0.26 -4.06 -13.75
C ARG A 70 -0.39 -3.07 -12.78
N MET A 71 0.27 -2.88 -11.65
CA MET A 71 0.01 -1.79 -10.72
C MET A 71 1.14 -0.77 -10.81
N ILE A 72 0.80 0.50 -10.89
CA ILE A 72 1.72 1.64 -10.92
C ILE A 72 1.47 2.46 -9.67
N ALA A 73 2.49 2.59 -8.83
CA ALA A 73 2.45 3.42 -7.62
C ALA A 73 3.39 4.62 -7.78
N TYR A 74 2.92 5.78 -7.33
CA TYR A 74 3.69 7.03 -7.37
C TYR A 74 3.89 7.60 -5.96
N SER A 75 5.13 8.00 -5.66
CA SER A 75 5.48 8.69 -4.41
C SER A 75 6.71 9.56 -4.64
N GLN A 76 6.63 10.85 -4.30
CA GLN A 76 7.75 11.80 -4.36
C GLN A 76 8.58 11.75 -5.65
N GLY A 77 7.93 11.82 -6.81
CA GLY A 77 8.63 11.84 -8.10
C GLY A 77 9.18 10.48 -8.54
N LYS A 78 8.97 9.41 -7.76
CA LYS A 78 9.34 8.05 -8.12
C LYS A 78 8.12 7.26 -8.55
N VAL A 79 8.29 6.46 -9.61
CA VAL A 79 7.29 5.54 -10.12
C VAL A 79 7.77 4.12 -9.87
N TYR A 80 6.89 3.31 -9.31
CA TYR A 80 7.13 1.90 -9.03
C TYR A 80 6.10 1.07 -9.81
N ILE A 81 6.57 0.06 -10.52
CA ILE A 81 5.73 -0.83 -11.33
C ILE A 81 5.77 -2.22 -10.71
N TYR A 82 4.59 -2.78 -10.50
CA TYR A 82 4.42 -4.09 -9.93
C TYR A 82 3.65 -5.00 -10.89
N GLY A 83 4.12 -6.23 -11.05
CA GLY A 83 3.37 -7.32 -11.65
C GLY A 83 2.64 -8.14 -10.59
N TRP A 84 1.62 -8.87 -11.01
CA TRP A 84 0.90 -9.83 -10.17
C TRP A 84 1.68 -11.15 -10.06
N GLU A 85 1.83 -11.67 -8.84
CA GLU A 85 2.25 -13.07 -8.64
C GLU A 85 1.00 -13.97 -8.58
N GLU A 86 0.86 -14.90 -9.53
CA GLU A 86 -0.36 -15.70 -9.80
C GLU A 86 -0.83 -16.61 -8.64
N SER A 87 -0.10 -16.70 -7.54
CA SER A 87 -0.34 -17.73 -6.51
C SER A 87 -1.65 -17.61 -5.71
N SER A 88 -2.40 -16.50 -5.81
CA SER A 88 -3.52 -16.28 -4.87
C SER A 88 -4.77 -15.59 -5.42
N GLY A 89 -4.87 -15.28 -6.72
CA GLY A 89 -6.03 -14.55 -7.26
C GLY A 89 -6.18 -13.12 -6.71
N VAL A 90 -5.26 -12.69 -5.84
CA VAL A 90 -5.14 -11.31 -5.42
C VAL A 90 -3.70 -10.83 -5.61
N PRO A 91 -3.52 -9.75 -6.39
CA PRO A 91 -2.35 -8.88 -6.53
C PRO A 91 -1.21 -8.86 -5.50
N LYS A 92 -0.37 -9.89 -5.35
CA LYS A 92 0.90 -9.66 -4.63
C LYS A 92 1.85 -8.84 -5.50
N ALA A 93 2.08 -7.61 -5.08
CA ALA A 93 2.93 -6.67 -5.77
C ALA A 93 4.41 -7.10 -5.67
N ARG A 94 4.98 -7.57 -6.78
CA ARG A 94 6.44 -7.76 -6.91
C ARG A 94 7.01 -6.66 -7.79
N GLU A 95 7.97 -5.91 -7.24
CA GLU A 95 8.61 -4.82 -7.98
C GLU A 95 9.25 -5.37 -9.26
N CYS A 96 8.82 -4.87 -10.41
CA CYS A 96 9.45 -5.15 -11.68
C CYS A 96 10.79 -4.43 -11.71
N LYS A 97 11.90 -5.17 -11.78
CA LYS A 97 13.26 -4.59 -11.89
C LYS A 97 13.56 -3.98 -13.26
N ASP A 98 12.61 -4.04 -14.18
CA ASP A 98 12.75 -3.46 -15.51
C ASP A 98 12.69 -1.93 -15.37
N LYS A 99 13.87 -1.35 -15.19
CA LYS A 99 14.09 0.09 -15.27
C LYS A 99 13.77 0.53 -16.70
N ILE A 100 12.84 1.48 -16.85
CA ILE A 100 12.76 2.32 -18.05
C ILE A 100 13.91 3.32 -18.00
#